data_AF-A0AAJ2CIT7-F1
#
_entry.id   AF-A0AAJ2CIT7-F1
#
_cell.length_a   1.000
_cell.length_b   1.000
_cell.length_c   1.000
_cell.angle_alpha   90.00
_cell.angle_beta   90.00
_cell.angle_gamma   90.00
#
_symmetry.space_group_name_H-M   'P 1'
#
loop_
_entity.id
_entity.type
_entity.pdbx_description
1 polymer ?
#
loop_
_entity_poly.entity_id
_entity_poly.type
_entity_poly.pdbx_seq_one_letter_code
_entity_poly.pdbx_strand_id
1 'polypeptide(L)'
;MDFFIYIILLFALITLIIIPFIVLFHGLGHAIPAILMTREKTSIYIGSNGDPQKSFHFNIGLLEIWLNYNPLLWRFGKCVPTANEITIDKQIIYTLTGPLASFLIAIIACYFTFVYDLHGSIKLILVIFFCSSIIDLLINLVPRTTPMKLYDGSYVYNDGYRLKQLFAYKWFLKEYDQAIELYKEQKFDEVVSILPNYKFKKGLRDEHIYKLTIATFLQLKNYKQVNELAEKFMIYDKMDSNDYFNVGFSYSKLDQHDKALEFYEKSLLLNPDNKYSLDNKAFTFNLLNRFEEAILLFDKSIEIDEKYAYSYSNRGLSKIKIGKIEEGLEDINYSFKLDEKNSYNYRSLGIYYLDKGEYFQALELFQKAKELDNSTYMIDKLIVDTKEHI
;
A
#
# COMPACT_ATOMS: atom_id res chain seq x y z
N MET A 1 -63.04 13.67 -7.65
CA MET A 1 -61.85 13.01 -8.22
C MET A 1 -60.95 14.05 -8.89
N ASP A 2 -61.53 14.93 -9.71
CA ASP A 2 -60.78 15.93 -10.50
C ASP A 2 -60.00 16.95 -9.66
N PHE A 3 -60.56 17.46 -8.57
CA PHE A 3 -59.86 18.40 -7.68
C PHE A 3 -58.57 17.84 -7.06
N PHE A 4 -58.58 16.56 -6.69
CA PHE A 4 -57.40 15.87 -6.14
C PHE A 4 -56.32 15.69 -7.22
N ILE A 5 -56.73 15.42 -8.46
CA ILE A 5 -55.83 15.33 -9.62
C ILE A 5 -55.16 16.68 -9.88
N TYR A 6 -55.90 17.80 -9.82
CA TYR A 6 -55.32 19.14 -9.97
C TYR A 6 -54.30 19.49 -8.89
N ILE A 7 -54.54 19.09 -7.63
CA ILE A 7 -53.57 19.29 -6.54
C ILE A 7 -52.30 18.48 -6.78
N ILE A 8 -52.42 17.21 -7.20
CA ILE A 8 -51.27 16.36 -7.53
C ILE A 8 -50.47 16.96 -8.69
N LEU A 9 -51.15 17.41 -9.75
CA LEU A 9 -50.50 18.04 -10.91
C LEU A 9 -49.78 19.33 -10.53
N LEU A 10 -50.40 20.17 -9.69
CA LEU A 10 -49.78 21.39 -9.17
C LEU A 10 -48.54 21.07 -8.33
N PHE A 11 -48.61 20.08 -7.45
CA PHE A 11 -47.48 19.63 -6.65
C PHE A 11 -46.34 19.09 -7.51
N ALA A 12 -46.66 18.28 -8.52
CA ALA A 12 -45.70 17.73 -9.48
C ALA A 12 -45.02 18.84 -10.29
N LEU A 13 -45.78 19.84 -10.74
CA LEU A 13 -45.27 21.00 -11.47
C LEU A 13 -44.32 21.84 -10.59
N ILE A 14 -44.70 22.13 -9.36
CA ILE A 14 -43.85 22.87 -8.41
C ILE A 14 -42.56 22.09 -8.14
N THR A 15 -42.66 20.78 -7.92
CA THR A 15 -41.50 19.91 -7.69
C THR A 15 -40.55 19.92 -8.89
N LEU A 16 -41.08 19.86 -10.12
CA LEU A 16 -40.30 19.90 -11.36
C LEU A 16 -39.50 21.19 -11.50
N ILE A 17 -40.06 22.33 -11.06
CA ILE A 17 -39.40 23.63 -11.08
C ILE A 17 -38.33 23.73 -9.99
N ILE A 18 -38.54 23.08 -8.84
CA ILE A 18 -37.66 23.18 -7.67
C ILE A 18 -36.41 22.32 -7.81
N ILE A 19 -36.51 21.12 -8.38
CA ILE A 19 -35.39 20.17 -8.51
C ILE A 19 -34.11 20.81 -9.10
N PRO A 20 -34.16 21.58 -10.20
CA PRO A 20 -33.00 22.28 -10.74
C PRO A 20 -32.25 23.16 -9.73
N PHE A 21 -33.00 23.86 -8.85
CA PHE A 21 -32.39 24.70 -7.81
C PHE A 21 -31.73 23.88 -6.71
N ILE A 22 -32.33 22.76 -6.31
CA ILE A 22 -31.72 21.83 -5.34
C ILE A 22 -30.38 21.32 -5.89
N VAL A 23 -30.37 20.86 -7.14
CA VAL A 23 -29.16 20.35 -7.80
C VAL A 23 -28.10 21.44 -7.94
N LEU A 24 -28.50 22.68 -8.24
CA LEU A 24 -27.59 23.82 -8.29
C LEU A 24 -26.98 24.13 -6.91
N PHE A 25 -27.80 24.26 -5.87
CA PHE A 25 -27.31 24.52 -4.51
C PHE A 25 -26.43 23.38 -3.98
N HIS A 26 -26.78 22.15 -4.31
CA HIS A 26 -25.96 20.98 -4.04
C HIS A 26 -24.60 21.08 -4.71
N GLY A 27 -24.56 21.37 -6.02
CA GLY A 27 -23.32 21.55 -6.77
C GLY A 27 -22.45 22.67 -6.21
N LEU A 28 -23.06 23.80 -5.85
CA LEU A 28 -22.38 24.92 -5.18
C LEU A 28 -21.85 24.52 -3.80
N GLY A 29 -22.58 23.67 -3.08
CA GLY A 29 -22.17 23.10 -1.79
C GLY A 29 -20.90 22.26 -1.85
N HIS A 30 -20.57 21.67 -3.01
CA HIS A 30 -19.26 21.07 -3.24
C HIS A 30 -18.22 22.11 -3.66
N ALA A 31 -18.57 22.96 -4.63
CA ALA A 31 -17.59 23.79 -5.31
C ALA A 31 -17.05 24.91 -4.44
N ILE A 32 -17.90 25.56 -3.62
CA ILE A 32 -17.46 26.66 -2.76
C ILE A 32 -16.44 26.17 -1.72
N PRO A 33 -16.71 25.10 -0.93
CA PRO A 33 -15.71 24.55 -0.02
C PRO A 33 -14.45 24.05 -0.74
N ALA A 34 -14.59 23.43 -1.92
CA ALA A 34 -13.44 23.01 -2.72
C ALA A 34 -12.54 24.21 -3.07
N ILE A 35 -13.10 25.29 -3.63
CA ILE A 35 -12.37 26.52 -3.96
C ILE A 35 -11.72 27.14 -2.71
N LEU A 36 -12.44 27.20 -1.58
CA LEU A 36 -11.89 27.76 -0.34
C LEU A 36 -10.69 26.95 0.19
N MET A 37 -10.73 25.62 0.02
CA MET A 37 -9.71 24.71 0.55
C MET A 37 -8.50 24.52 -0.37
N THR A 38 -8.68 24.66 -1.69
CA THR A 38 -7.63 24.47 -2.70
C THR A 38 -7.10 25.78 -3.26
N ARG A 39 -7.92 26.85 -3.27
CA ARG A 39 -7.68 28.12 -4.00
C ARG A 39 -7.49 27.92 -5.50
N GLU A 40 -8.03 26.83 -6.03
CA GLU A 40 -7.96 26.49 -7.44
C GLU A 40 -9.33 26.51 -8.09
N LYS A 41 -9.32 26.45 -9.43
CA LYS A 41 -10.56 26.39 -10.20
C LYS A 41 -11.37 25.14 -9.85
N THR A 42 -12.69 25.27 -9.93
CA THR A 42 -13.62 24.15 -9.76
C THR A 42 -14.76 24.30 -10.74
N SER A 43 -15.08 23.22 -11.46
CA SER A 43 -16.12 23.21 -12.47
C SER A 43 -17.33 22.39 -11.98
N ILE A 44 -18.54 22.93 -12.13
CA ILE A 44 -19.80 22.21 -11.90
C ILE A 44 -20.46 21.96 -13.25
N TYR A 45 -20.89 20.73 -13.48
CA TYR A 45 -21.67 20.31 -14.66
C TYR A 45 -23.06 19.87 -14.22
N ILE A 46 -24.12 20.53 -14.70
CA ILE A 46 -25.50 20.22 -14.33
C ILE A 46 -26.28 19.78 -15.57
N GLY A 47 -26.84 18.57 -15.50
CA GLY A 47 -27.74 18.02 -16.51
C GLY A 47 -27.12 17.63 -17.86
N SER A 48 -25.82 17.88 -18.09
CA SER A 48 -25.12 17.50 -19.33
C SER A 48 -24.15 16.33 -19.17
N ASN A 49 -23.96 15.81 -17.96
CA ASN A 49 -22.98 14.75 -17.66
C ASN A 49 -21.55 15.07 -18.15
N GLY A 50 -21.20 16.37 -18.21
CA GLY A 50 -19.90 16.82 -18.69
C GLY A 50 -19.80 17.06 -20.20
N ASP A 51 -20.90 16.93 -20.96
CA ASP A 51 -20.93 17.27 -22.38
C ASP A 51 -20.92 18.80 -22.58
N PRO A 52 -19.83 19.40 -23.11
CA PRO A 52 -19.74 20.85 -23.30
C PRO A 52 -20.66 21.34 -24.43
N GLN A 53 -21.00 20.48 -25.39
CA GLN A 53 -21.79 20.87 -26.56
C GLN A 53 -23.28 21.05 -26.22
N LYS A 54 -23.73 20.50 -25.10
CA LYS A 54 -25.12 20.59 -24.62
C LYS A 54 -25.30 21.59 -23.48
N SER A 55 -24.27 22.35 -23.16
CA SER A 55 -24.27 23.27 -22.03
C SER A 55 -23.92 24.68 -22.43
N PHE A 56 -24.59 25.65 -21.82
CA PHE A 56 -24.04 26.99 -21.74
C PHE A 56 -23.05 27.07 -20.57
N HIS A 57 -22.02 27.88 -20.75
CA HIS A 57 -20.88 27.98 -19.86
C HIS A 57 -20.66 29.43 -19.44
N PHE A 58 -20.40 29.64 -18.16
CA PHE A 58 -19.97 30.94 -17.65
C PHE A 58 -19.11 30.78 -16.40
N ASN A 59 -18.32 31.82 -16.11
CA ASN A 59 -17.34 31.82 -15.04
C ASN A 59 -17.67 32.90 -14.00
N ILE A 60 -17.52 32.55 -12.73
CA ILE A 60 -17.56 33.48 -11.60
C ILE A 60 -16.27 33.28 -10.80
N GLY A 61 -15.24 34.07 -11.12
CA GLY A 61 -13.92 33.95 -10.50
C GLY A 61 -13.29 32.57 -10.75
N LEU A 62 -13.11 31.78 -9.69
CA LEU A 62 -12.58 30.41 -9.73
C LEU A 62 -13.64 29.33 -9.98
N LEU A 63 -14.92 29.71 -10.02
CA LEU A 63 -16.03 28.80 -10.26
C LEU A 63 -16.42 28.80 -11.74
N GLU A 64 -16.40 27.62 -12.35
CA GLU A 64 -16.88 27.39 -13.72
C GLU A 64 -18.21 26.63 -13.66
N ILE A 65 -19.26 27.13 -14.33
CA ILE A 65 -20.60 26.51 -14.28
C ILE A 65 -21.05 26.17 -15.70
N TRP A 66 -21.31 24.88 -15.91
CA TRP A 66 -21.82 24.31 -17.15
C TRP A 66 -23.24 23.82 -16.93
N LEU A 67 -24.21 24.46 -17.58
CA LEU A 67 -25.63 24.18 -17.40
C LEU A 67 -26.23 23.68 -18.71
N ASN A 68 -26.89 22.52 -18.69
CA ASN A 68 -27.56 22.00 -19.88
C ASN A 68 -28.61 22.99 -20.39
N TYR A 69 -28.71 23.18 -21.71
CA TYR A 69 -29.72 24.06 -22.32
C TYR A 69 -31.17 23.70 -21.95
N ASN A 70 -31.44 22.45 -21.56
CA ASN A 70 -32.73 21.99 -21.09
C ASN A 70 -32.77 21.88 -19.55
N PRO A 71 -33.45 22.80 -18.84
CA PRO A 71 -33.57 22.77 -17.38
C PRO A 71 -34.24 21.50 -16.83
N LEU A 72 -35.07 20.81 -17.61
CA LEU A 72 -35.71 19.56 -17.19
C LEU A 72 -34.70 18.42 -16.98
N LEU A 73 -33.50 18.55 -17.56
CA LEU A 73 -32.39 17.62 -17.39
C LEU A 73 -31.51 17.94 -16.17
N TRP A 74 -31.75 19.04 -15.46
CA TRP A 74 -31.00 19.44 -14.25
C TRP A 74 -31.45 18.61 -13.03
N ARG A 75 -31.35 17.29 -13.17
CA ARG A 75 -31.67 16.32 -12.13
C ARG A 75 -30.42 15.77 -11.45
N PHE A 76 -29.26 15.98 -12.08
CA PHE A 76 -27.97 15.50 -11.61
C PHE A 76 -26.91 16.58 -11.87
N GLY A 77 -25.95 16.68 -10.96
CA GLY A 77 -24.80 17.55 -11.08
C GLY A 77 -23.51 16.81 -10.74
N LYS A 78 -22.39 17.24 -11.32
CA LYS A 78 -21.03 16.78 -10.97
C LYS A 78 -20.18 18.00 -10.64
N CYS A 79 -19.48 17.95 -9.52
CA CYS A 79 -18.44 18.91 -9.18
C CYS A 79 -17.05 18.31 -9.42
N VAL A 80 -16.19 19.02 -10.15
CA VAL A 80 -14.82 18.61 -10.47
C VAL A 80 -13.84 19.71 -10.08
N PRO A 81 -13.14 19.58 -8.96
CA PRO A 81 -12.04 20.49 -8.63
C PRO A 81 -10.85 20.21 -9.55
N THR A 82 -10.16 21.27 -9.99
CA THR A 82 -8.96 21.16 -10.86
C THR A 82 -7.69 20.81 -10.07
N ALA A 83 -7.75 20.85 -8.74
CA ALA A 83 -6.60 20.60 -7.87
C ALA A 83 -6.02 19.19 -8.04
N ASN A 84 -4.72 19.14 -8.33
CA ASN A 84 -3.99 17.91 -8.58
C ASN A 84 -3.91 17.01 -7.34
N GLU A 85 -3.87 17.58 -6.13
CA GLU A 85 -3.82 16.82 -4.88
C GLU A 85 -4.67 17.47 -3.77
N ILE A 86 -5.74 16.79 -3.36
CA ILE A 86 -6.57 17.20 -2.22
C ILE A 86 -6.45 16.12 -1.14
N THR A 87 -6.11 16.51 0.08
CA THR A 87 -6.03 15.59 1.22
C THR A 87 -7.38 14.88 1.45
N ILE A 88 -7.35 13.64 1.95
CA ILE A 88 -8.56 12.83 2.17
C ILE A 88 -9.57 13.58 3.03
N ASP A 89 -9.11 14.27 4.08
CA ASP A 89 -9.97 15.05 4.95
C ASP A 89 -10.69 16.17 4.21
N LYS A 90 -9.97 16.93 3.38
CA LYS A 90 -10.58 17.95 2.53
C LYS A 90 -11.58 17.33 1.55
N GLN A 91 -11.26 16.17 0.98
CA GLN A 91 -12.18 15.45 0.10
C GLN A 91 -13.47 15.00 0.79
N ILE A 92 -13.36 14.48 2.01
CA ILE A 92 -14.52 14.10 2.84
C ILE A 92 -15.39 15.33 3.09
N ILE A 93 -14.78 16.45 3.50
CA ILE A 93 -15.52 17.66 3.85
C ILE A 93 -16.29 18.19 2.63
N TYR A 94 -15.63 18.46 1.50
CA TYR A 94 -16.36 19.05 0.37
C TYR A 94 -17.38 18.08 -0.25
N THR A 95 -17.15 16.76 -0.17
CA THR A 95 -18.13 15.76 -0.64
C THR A 95 -19.36 15.75 0.25
N LEU A 96 -19.20 15.92 1.57
CA LEU A 96 -20.32 15.98 2.50
C LEU A 96 -21.11 17.29 2.42
N THR A 97 -20.43 18.41 2.16
CA THR A 97 -21.06 19.74 2.14
C THR A 97 -22.01 19.95 0.97
N GLY A 98 -21.87 19.21 -0.14
CA GLY A 98 -22.79 19.29 -1.29
C GLY A 98 -24.25 19.05 -0.91
N PRO A 99 -24.61 17.81 -0.52
CA PRO A 99 -25.99 17.50 -0.13
C PRO A 99 -26.43 18.24 1.15
N LEU A 100 -25.51 18.60 2.05
CA LEU A 100 -25.84 19.41 3.23
C LEU A 100 -26.18 20.86 2.88
N ALA A 101 -25.57 21.46 1.86
CA ALA A 101 -25.79 22.85 1.51
C ALA A 101 -27.23 23.09 1.02
N SER A 102 -27.74 22.24 0.11
CA SER A 102 -29.12 22.33 -0.37
C SER A 102 -30.12 22.16 0.77
N PHE A 103 -29.87 21.23 1.70
CA PHE A 103 -30.70 21.01 2.89
C PHE A 103 -30.67 22.18 3.88
N LEU A 104 -29.49 22.75 4.17
CA LEU A 104 -29.34 23.90 5.07
C LEU A 104 -30.04 25.16 4.51
N ILE A 105 -29.87 25.42 3.21
CA ILE A 105 -30.57 26.53 2.53
C ILE A 105 -32.09 26.33 2.64
N ALA A 106 -32.57 25.10 2.49
CA ALA A 106 -33.98 24.79 2.63
C ALA A 106 -34.51 24.94 4.06
N ILE A 107 -33.74 24.56 5.09
CA ILE A 107 -34.08 24.81 6.51
C ILE A 107 -34.24 26.32 6.74
N ILE A 108 -33.25 27.11 6.31
CA ILE A 108 -33.25 28.56 6.50
C ILE A 108 -34.47 29.17 5.79
N ALA A 109 -34.70 28.82 4.53
CA ALA A 109 -35.83 29.33 3.76
C ALA A 109 -37.18 28.96 4.41
N CYS A 110 -37.32 27.72 4.88
CA CYS A 110 -38.50 27.24 5.59
C CYS A 110 -38.73 28.02 6.90
N TYR A 111 -37.68 28.27 7.69
CA TYR A 111 -37.76 29.08 8.91
C TYR A 111 -38.27 30.50 8.64
N PHE A 112 -37.68 31.21 7.66
CA PHE A 112 -38.11 32.56 7.28
C PHE A 112 -39.59 32.60 6.87
N THR A 113 -40.08 31.54 6.26
CA THR A 113 -41.48 31.43 5.83
C THR A 113 -42.45 31.53 7.00
N PHE A 114 -42.15 30.86 8.12
CA PHE A 114 -43.02 30.84 9.30
C PHE A 114 -42.85 32.07 10.18
N VAL A 115 -41.67 32.70 10.18
CA VAL A 115 -41.40 33.91 10.97
C VAL A 115 -42.05 35.16 10.36
N TYR A 116 -41.99 35.32 9.04
CA TYR A 116 -42.41 36.56 8.35
C TYR A 116 -43.81 36.49 7.72
N ASP A 117 -44.61 35.50 8.10
CA ASP A 117 -45.98 35.27 7.61
C ASP A 117 -46.15 35.44 6.08
N LEU A 118 -45.29 34.76 5.31
CA LEU A 118 -45.31 34.86 3.85
C LEU A 118 -46.65 34.35 3.26
N HIS A 119 -46.97 34.83 2.04
CA HIS A 119 -48.18 34.40 1.31
C HIS A 119 -48.25 32.87 1.17
N GLY A 120 -49.48 32.31 1.22
CA GLY A 120 -49.72 30.85 1.26
C GLY A 120 -49.08 30.07 0.10
N SER A 121 -48.99 30.66 -1.09
CA SER A 121 -48.31 30.04 -2.24
C SER A 121 -46.79 29.94 -2.06
N ILE A 122 -46.17 30.95 -1.46
CA ILE A 122 -44.72 30.96 -1.17
C ILE A 122 -44.41 29.94 -0.07
N LYS A 123 -45.27 29.87 0.95
CA LYS A 123 -45.24 28.82 1.99
C LYS A 123 -45.22 27.42 1.37
N LEU A 124 -46.15 27.15 0.46
CA LEU A 124 -46.24 25.86 -0.21
C LEU A 124 -44.95 25.52 -0.99
N ILE A 125 -44.42 26.47 -1.78
CA ILE A 125 -43.18 26.27 -2.55
C ILE A 125 -41.99 25.95 -1.63
N LEU A 126 -41.82 26.69 -0.54
CA LEU A 126 -40.68 26.53 0.37
C LEU A 126 -40.77 25.25 1.20
N VAL A 127 -41.98 24.82 1.57
CA VAL A 127 -42.20 23.51 2.20
C VAL A 127 -41.87 22.37 1.22
N ILE A 128 -42.28 22.49 -0.06
CA ILE A 128 -41.92 21.49 -1.08
C ILE A 128 -40.40 21.45 -1.28
N PHE A 129 -39.74 22.61 -1.35
CA PHE A 129 -38.27 22.69 -1.42
C PHE A 129 -37.59 22.01 -0.23
N PHE A 130 -38.08 22.23 0.98
CA PHE A 130 -37.60 21.55 2.18
C PHE A 130 -37.74 20.03 2.07
N CYS A 131 -38.94 19.53 1.76
CA CYS A 131 -39.19 18.09 1.60
C CYS A 131 -38.32 17.48 0.49
N SER A 132 -38.19 18.15 -0.66
CA SER A 132 -37.35 17.69 -1.77
C SER A 132 -35.86 17.70 -1.43
N SER A 133 -35.38 18.66 -0.62
CA SER A 133 -33.99 18.69 -0.16
C SER A 133 -33.64 17.55 0.80
N ILE A 134 -34.61 17.10 1.63
CA ILE A 134 -34.44 15.89 2.46
C ILE A 134 -34.27 14.66 1.57
N ILE A 135 -35.09 14.54 0.54
CA ILE A 135 -35.01 13.43 -0.42
C ILE A 135 -33.66 13.45 -1.15
N ASP A 136 -33.20 14.63 -1.60
CA ASP A 136 -31.88 14.81 -2.22
C ASP A 136 -30.73 14.39 -1.28
N LEU A 137 -30.76 14.86 -0.02
CA LEU A 137 -29.80 14.49 1.01
C LEU A 137 -29.71 12.96 1.19
N LEU A 138 -30.86 12.29 1.32
CA LEU A 138 -30.92 10.84 1.49
C LEU A 138 -30.44 10.09 0.24
N ILE A 139 -30.86 10.50 -0.95
CA ILE A 139 -30.48 9.84 -2.21
C ILE A 139 -28.97 9.95 -2.46
N ASN A 140 -28.37 11.09 -2.16
CA ASN A 140 -26.95 11.32 -2.40
C ASN A 140 -26.06 10.72 -1.31
N LEU A 141 -26.46 10.72 -0.04
CA LEU A 141 -25.66 10.16 1.06
C LEU A 141 -25.79 8.65 1.25
N VAL A 142 -26.89 8.01 0.83
CA VAL A 142 -27.02 6.54 0.89
C VAL A 142 -26.14 5.92 -0.21
N PRO A 143 -25.09 5.14 0.11
CA PRO A 143 -24.15 4.63 -0.90
C PRO A 143 -24.83 3.76 -1.96
N ARG A 144 -24.65 4.10 -3.24
CA ARG A 144 -25.11 3.29 -4.38
C ARG A 144 -23.93 2.64 -5.09
N THR A 145 -24.05 1.34 -5.37
CA THR A 145 -23.01 0.55 -6.06
C THR A 145 -23.11 0.60 -7.59
N THR A 146 -24.16 1.22 -8.13
CA THR A 146 -24.35 1.41 -9.57
C THR A 146 -23.77 2.75 -10.00
N PRO A 147 -22.71 2.76 -10.84
CA PRO A 147 -22.12 4.00 -11.30
C PRO A 147 -22.95 4.65 -12.42
N MET A 148 -22.82 5.97 -12.55
CA MET A 148 -23.30 6.74 -13.68
C MET A 148 -22.16 6.94 -14.70
N LYS A 149 -22.45 6.73 -15.98
CA LYS A 149 -21.49 6.96 -17.07
C LYS A 149 -21.53 8.41 -17.53
N LEU A 150 -20.36 9.03 -17.64
CA LEU A 150 -20.18 10.41 -18.09
C LEU A 150 -19.88 10.48 -19.59
N TYR A 151 -19.93 11.72 -20.12
CA TYR A 151 -19.65 12.00 -21.53
C TYR A 151 -18.23 11.60 -21.94
N ASP A 152 -17.24 11.83 -21.07
CA ASP A 152 -15.84 11.43 -21.26
C ASP A 152 -15.61 9.90 -21.15
N GLY A 153 -16.67 9.12 -20.95
CA GLY A 153 -16.62 7.66 -20.80
C GLY A 153 -16.27 7.20 -19.38
N SER A 154 -15.95 8.10 -18.45
CA SER A 154 -15.66 7.77 -17.06
C SER A 154 -16.93 7.41 -16.28
N TYR A 155 -16.74 6.75 -15.13
CA TYR A 155 -17.81 6.33 -14.25
C TYR A 155 -17.73 7.09 -12.92
N VAL A 156 -18.86 7.61 -12.46
CA VAL A 156 -18.95 8.34 -11.19
C VAL A 156 -20.05 7.74 -10.31
N TYR A 157 -19.74 7.60 -9.03
CA TYR A 157 -20.67 7.14 -8.01
C TYR A 157 -21.24 8.33 -7.24
N ASN A 158 -22.35 8.11 -6.53
CA ASN A 158 -22.92 9.15 -5.67
C ASN A 158 -22.02 9.45 -4.45
N ASP A 159 -22.31 10.57 -3.79
CA ASP A 159 -21.50 11.08 -2.68
C ASP A 159 -21.35 10.07 -1.54
N GLY A 160 -22.41 9.34 -1.20
CA GLY A 160 -22.40 8.31 -0.17
C GLY A 160 -21.40 7.20 -0.46
N TYR A 161 -21.34 6.74 -1.72
CA TYR A 161 -20.36 5.72 -2.10
C TYR A 161 -18.94 6.27 -2.09
N ARG A 162 -18.75 7.51 -2.56
CA ARG A 162 -17.45 8.18 -2.50
C ARG A 162 -16.97 8.38 -1.07
N LEU A 163 -17.83 8.85 -0.17
CA LEU A 163 -17.55 8.99 1.26
C LEU A 163 -17.18 7.65 1.89
N LYS A 164 -17.94 6.58 1.59
CA LYS A 164 -17.62 5.22 2.04
C LYS A 164 -16.21 4.78 1.62
N GLN A 165 -15.77 5.11 0.41
CA GLN A 165 -14.41 4.83 -0.05
C GLN A 165 -13.37 5.67 0.69
N LEU A 166 -13.60 6.99 0.81
CA LEU A 166 -12.68 7.90 1.50
C LEU A 166 -12.48 7.54 2.97
N PHE A 167 -13.56 7.18 3.69
CA PHE A 167 -13.46 6.73 5.07
C PHE A 167 -12.71 5.40 5.20
N ALA A 168 -12.97 4.45 4.30
CA ALA A 168 -12.23 3.19 4.28
C ALA A 168 -10.74 3.41 4.05
N TYR A 169 -10.37 4.35 3.16
CA TYR A 169 -8.98 4.70 2.89
C TYR A 169 -8.32 5.47 4.06
N LYS A 170 -9.05 6.37 4.73
CA LYS A 170 -8.56 7.06 5.92
C LYS A 170 -8.28 6.09 7.07
N TRP A 171 -9.20 5.15 7.31
CA TRP A 171 -9.02 4.12 8.32
C TRP A 171 -7.82 3.21 7.99
N PHE A 172 -7.68 2.87 6.70
CA PHE A 172 -6.53 2.12 6.18
C PHE A 172 -5.19 2.74 6.57
N LEU A 173 -5.01 4.04 6.33
CA LEU A 173 -3.75 4.72 6.61
C LEU A 173 -3.41 4.68 8.10
N LYS A 174 -4.42 4.83 8.98
CA LYS A 174 -4.20 4.82 10.43
C LYS A 174 -3.68 3.47 10.93
N GLU A 175 -4.23 2.35 10.46
CA GLU A 175 -3.73 1.04 10.89
C GLU A 175 -2.37 0.72 10.25
N TYR A 176 -2.10 1.22 9.04
CA TYR A 176 -0.77 1.11 8.44
C TYR A 176 0.29 1.87 9.25
N ASP A 177 0.00 3.10 9.67
CA ASP A 177 0.87 3.89 10.54
C ASP A 177 1.11 3.17 11.87
N GLN A 178 0.05 2.63 12.49
CA GLN A 178 0.17 1.82 13.70
C GLN A 178 1.04 0.57 13.50
N ALA A 179 0.91 -0.11 12.36
CA ALA A 179 1.73 -1.27 12.03
C ALA A 179 3.21 -0.89 11.89
N ILE A 180 3.52 0.28 11.33
CA ILE A 180 4.90 0.80 11.27
C ILE A 180 5.44 1.08 12.68
N GLU A 181 4.65 1.71 13.55
CA GLU A 181 5.05 1.99 14.93
C GLU A 181 5.37 0.69 15.69
N LEU A 182 4.48 -0.30 15.61
CA LEU A 182 4.70 -1.61 16.23
C LEU A 182 5.91 -2.34 15.66
N TYR A 183 6.17 -2.22 14.35
CA TYR A 183 7.36 -2.78 13.71
C TYR A 183 8.64 -2.13 14.27
N LYS A 184 8.65 -0.80 14.44
CA LYS A 184 9.77 -0.07 15.06
C LYS A 184 9.98 -0.47 16.52
N GLU A 185 8.92 -0.78 17.24
CA GLU A 185 8.96 -1.33 18.60
C GLU A 185 9.31 -2.83 18.64
N GLN A 186 9.60 -3.46 17.50
CA GLN A 186 9.91 -4.90 17.36
C GLN A 186 8.79 -5.84 17.81
N LYS A 187 7.54 -5.35 17.86
CA LYS A 187 6.35 -6.13 18.21
C LYS A 187 5.77 -6.83 16.98
N PHE A 188 6.55 -7.73 16.40
CA PHE A 188 6.23 -8.34 15.11
C PHE A 188 4.94 -9.18 15.11
N ASP A 189 4.61 -9.85 16.22
CA ASP A 189 3.37 -10.62 16.35
C ASP A 189 2.12 -9.71 16.27
N GLU A 190 2.20 -8.51 16.87
CA GLU A 190 1.10 -7.52 16.83
C GLU A 190 0.96 -6.94 15.41
N VAL A 191 2.06 -6.71 14.70
CA VAL A 191 2.06 -6.30 13.29
C VAL A 191 1.34 -7.34 12.43
N VAL A 192 1.65 -8.63 12.63
CA VAL A 192 0.95 -9.75 11.98
C VAL A 192 -0.49 -9.89 12.46
N SER A 193 -0.95 -9.28 13.54
CA SER A 193 -2.38 -9.29 13.88
C SER A 193 -3.18 -8.22 13.11
N ILE A 194 -2.52 -7.13 12.73
CA ILE A 194 -3.12 -5.97 12.03
C ILE A 194 -3.12 -6.20 10.51
N LEU A 195 -1.98 -6.61 9.95
CA LEU A 195 -1.80 -6.76 8.51
C LEU A 195 -2.65 -7.86 7.82
N PRO A 196 -3.11 -8.96 8.46
CA PRO A 196 -3.98 -9.94 7.82
C PRO A 196 -5.42 -9.48 7.72
N ASN A 197 -5.88 -8.51 8.54
CA ASN A 197 -7.22 -7.92 8.41
C ASN A 197 -7.34 -7.07 7.14
N TYR A 198 -6.21 -6.62 6.59
CA TYR A 198 -6.12 -5.94 5.31
C TYR A 198 -6.30 -6.82 4.08
N LYS A 199 -6.61 -8.11 4.27
CA LYS A 199 -6.79 -9.13 3.24
C LYS A 199 -6.91 -8.49 1.86
N PHE A 200 -6.05 -8.94 0.97
CA PHE A 200 -6.20 -9.03 -0.48
C PHE A 200 -7.64 -9.27 -1.02
N LYS A 201 -8.66 -9.51 -0.16
CA LYS A 201 -10.11 -9.35 -0.35
C LYS A 201 -10.59 -8.12 -1.13
N LYS A 202 -9.85 -7.00 -1.18
CA LYS A 202 -10.26 -5.81 -1.94
C LYS A 202 -9.26 -5.34 -3.00
N GLY A 203 -8.17 -6.08 -3.24
CA GLY A 203 -7.21 -5.72 -4.28
C GLY A 203 -6.49 -4.39 -4.06
N LEU A 204 -6.19 -4.01 -2.81
CA LEU A 204 -5.10 -3.06 -2.47
C LEU A 204 -3.84 -3.94 -2.30
N ARG A 205 -2.86 -4.11 -3.21
CA ARG A 205 -2.19 -3.27 -4.24
C ARG A 205 -1.30 -2.15 -3.72
N ASP A 206 -0.80 -2.29 -2.48
CA ASP A 206 0.21 -1.36 -1.97
C ASP A 206 1.54 -2.09 -1.72
N GLU A 207 2.59 -1.65 -2.42
CA GLU A 207 3.96 -2.16 -2.32
C GLU A 207 4.51 -2.00 -0.90
N HIS A 208 4.14 -0.94 -0.19
CA HIS A 208 4.63 -0.68 1.15
C HIS A 208 4.09 -1.66 2.17
N ILE A 209 2.83 -2.10 2.04
CA ILE A 209 2.27 -3.16 2.89
C ILE A 209 2.98 -4.48 2.62
N TYR A 210 3.19 -4.82 1.33
CA TYR A 210 3.88 -6.04 0.96
C TYR A 210 5.27 -6.07 1.59
N LYS A 211 6.06 -5.01 1.41
CA LYS A 211 7.40 -4.87 1.98
C LYS A 211 7.39 -4.97 3.51
N LEU A 212 6.48 -4.26 4.19
CA LEU A 212 6.35 -4.34 5.65
C LEU A 212 5.97 -5.76 6.12
N THR A 213 5.09 -6.44 5.40
CA THR A 213 4.63 -7.80 5.75
C THR A 213 5.76 -8.81 5.56
N ILE A 214 6.47 -8.75 4.44
CA ILE A 214 7.63 -9.61 4.16
C ILE A 214 8.71 -9.39 5.23
N ALA A 215 9.05 -8.14 5.52
CA ALA A 215 10.02 -7.81 6.56
C ALA A 215 9.60 -8.39 7.92
N THR A 216 8.33 -8.22 8.30
CA THR A 216 7.78 -8.78 9.56
C THR A 216 7.88 -10.31 9.59
N PHE A 217 7.50 -11.00 8.52
CA PHE A 217 7.60 -12.47 8.48
C PHE A 217 9.05 -12.97 8.50
N LEU A 218 9.99 -12.25 7.90
CA LEU A 218 11.42 -12.57 7.99
C LEU A 218 11.92 -12.46 9.44
N GLN A 219 11.52 -11.43 10.18
CA GLN A 219 11.88 -11.27 11.60
C GLN A 219 11.31 -12.42 12.46
N LEU A 220 10.08 -12.85 12.17
CA LEU A 220 9.45 -14.01 12.80
C LEU A 220 9.96 -15.36 12.27
N LYS A 221 10.92 -15.37 11.33
CA LYS A 221 11.46 -16.58 10.68
C LYS A 221 10.37 -17.43 10.01
N ASN A 222 9.27 -16.81 9.60
CA ASN A 222 8.14 -17.47 8.95
C ASN A 222 8.34 -17.52 7.43
N TYR A 223 9.37 -18.24 7.00
CA TYR A 223 9.81 -18.33 5.60
C TYR A 223 8.73 -18.89 4.66
N LYS A 224 7.87 -19.79 5.14
CA LYS A 224 6.74 -20.30 4.33
C LYS A 224 5.75 -19.19 3.97
N GLN A 225 5.36 -18.35 4.93
CA GLN A 225 4.47 -17.21 4.67
C GLN A 225 5.11 -16.16 3.75
N VAL A 226 6.43 -15.94 3.85
CA VAL A 226 7.16 -15.07 2.91
C VAL A 226 6.97 -15.55 1.48
N ASN A 227 7.18 -16.85 1.22
CA ASN A 227 7.10 -17.41 -0.13
C ASN A 227 5.65 -17.40 -0.65
N GLU A 228 4.67 -17.79 0.17
CA GLU A 228 3.25 -17.75 -0.21
C GLU A 228 2.75 -16.33 -0.55
N LEU A 229 3.25 -15.33 0.18
CA LEU A 229 2.90 -13.93 -0.06
C LEU A 229 3.58 -13.39 -1.32
N ALA A 230 4.85 -13.71 -1.52
CA ALA A 230 5.61 -13.31 -2.70
C ALA A 230 5.04 -13.89 -3.98
N GLU A 231 4.65 -15.17 -4.00
CA GLU A 231 3.99 -15.80 -5.16
C GLU A 231 2.72 -15.05 -5.57
N LYS A 232 1.93 -14.58 -4.59
CA LYS A 232 0.72 -13.76 -4.84
C LYS A 232 1.05 -12.34 -5.31
N PHE A 233 2.20 -11.79 -4.94
CA PHE A 233 2.60 -10.43 -5.31
C PHE A 233 3.31 -10.40 -6.69
N MET A 234 4.02 -11.47 -7.03
CA MET A 234 4.79 -11.57 -8.28
C MET A 234 3.91 -11.45 -9.54
N ILE A 235 2.64 -11.83 -9.47
CA ILE A 235 1.68 -11.69 -10.60
C ILE A 235 1.47 -10.25 -11.08
N TYR A 236 1.89 -9.26 -10.30
CA TYR A 236 1.72 -7.85 -10.62
C TYR A 236 2.93 -7.21 -11.29
N ASP A 237 4.05 -7.95 -11.44
CA ASP A 237 5.28 -7.45 -12.05
C ASP A 237 5.81 -6.15 -11.40
N LYS A 238 5.78 -6.13 -10.05
CA LYS A 238 6.24 -5.00 -9.21
C LYS A 238 7.37 -5.36 -8.25
N MET A 239 7.92 -6.56 -8.35
CA MET A 239 9.02 -6.98 -7.47
C MET A 239 10.31 -6.28 -7.89
N ASP A 240 11.05 -5.79 -6.91
CA ASP A 240 12.40 -5.28 -7.12
C ASP A 240 13.46 -6.34 -6.77
N SER A 241 14.74 -5.97 -6.94
CA SER A 241 15.87 -6.85 -6.62
C SER A 241 15.86 -7.30 -5.16
N ASN A 242 15.53 -6.41 -4.21
CA ASN A 242 15.51 -6.76 -2.79
C ASN A 242 14.35 -7.70 -2.45
N ASP A 243 13.22 -7.56 -3.13
CA ASP A 243 12.10 -8.49 -2.98
C ASP A 243 12.50 -9.90 -3.44
N TYR A 244 13.16 -10.03 -4.60
CA TYR A 244 13.66 -11.33 -5.06
C TYR A 244 14.76 -11.90 -4.15
N PHE A 245 15.65 -11.06 -3.64
CA PHE A 245 16.63 -11.46 -2.61
C PHE A 245 15.94 -12.06 -1.38
N ASN A 246 14.94 -11.38 -0.82
CA ASN A 246 14.23 -11.83 0.37
C ASN A 246 13.54 -13.19 0.17
N VAL A 247 12.99 -13.44 -1.02
CA VAL A 247 12.40 -14.73 -1.39
C VAL A 247 13.48 -15.80 -1.54
N GLY A 248 14.60 -15.49 -2.21
CA GLY A 248 15.74 -16.40 -2.31
C GLY A 248 16.30 -16.80 -0.94
N PHE A 249 16.45 -15.82 -0.05
CA PHE A 249 16.87 -16.02 1.34
C PHE A 249 15.90 -16.92 2.10
N SER A 250 14.60 -16.70 1.94
CA SER A 250 13.56 -17.53 2.54
C SER A 250 13.62 -18.98 2.07
N TYR A 251 13.76 -19.23 0.76
CA TYR A 251 13.98 -20.60 0.24
C TYR A 251 15.29 -21.22 0.74
N SER A 252 16.36 -20.44 0.86
CA SER A 252 17.63 -20.92 1.41
C SER A 252 17.49 -21.36 2.86
N LYS A 253 16.70 -20.65 3.68
CA LYS A 253 16.42 -21.04 5.07
C LYS A 253 15.51 -22.25 5.20
N LEU A 254 14.84 -22.65 4.13
CA LEU A 254 14.05 -23.88 4.01
C LEU A 254 14.82 -25.01 3.30
N ASP A 255 16.14 -24.85 3.12
CA ASP A 255 17.03 -25.79 2.41
C ASP A 255 16.57 -26.11 0.97
N GLN A 256 15.79 -25.22 0.34
CA GLN A 256 15.37 -25.31 -1.06
C GLN A 256 16.36 -24.57 -1.96
N HIS A 257 17.59 -25.10 -2.07
CA HIS A 257 18.72 -24.43 -2.72
C HIS A 257 18.47 -24.07 -4.19
N ASP A 258 17.83 -24.96 -4.98
CA ASP A 258 17.57 -24.70 -6.39
C ASP A 258 16.66 -23.47 -6.60
N LYS A 259 15.60 -23.35 -5.79
CA LYS A 259 14.73 -22.18 -5.81
C LYS A 259 15.44 -20.94 -5.31
N ALA A 260 16.23 -21.07 -4.23
CA ALA A 260 17.01 -19.95 -3.74
C ALA A 260 17.92 -19.36 -4.83
N LEU A 261 18.64 -20.22 -5.57
CA LEU A 261 19.47 -19.82 -6.71
C LEU A 261 18.67 -19.13 -7.81
N GLU A 262 17.50 -19.64 -8.18
CA GLU A 262 16.62 -19.01 -9.18
C GLU A 262 16.23 -17.58 -8.77
N PHE A 263 15.87 -17.39 -7.50
CA PHE A 263 15.44 -16.08 -7.00
C PHE A 263 16.62 -15.11 -6.81
N TYR A 264 17.79 -15.58 -6.40
CA TYR A 264 18.99 -14.75 -6.42
C TYR A 264 19.37 -14.34 -7.84
N GLU A 265 19.23 -15.22 -8.83
CA GLU A 265 19.46 -14.87 -10.24
C GLU A 265 18.51 -13.76 -10.70
N LYS A 266 17.21 -13.86 -10.40
CA LYS A 266 16.24 -12.80 -10.70
C LYS A 266 16.60 -11.48 -10.03
N SER A 267 17.05 -11.53 -8.77
CA SER A 267 17.54 -10.34 -8.06
C SER A 267 18.73 -9.70 -8.78
N LEU A 268 19.72 -10.50 -9.17
CA LEU A 268 20.93 -10.05 -9.84
C LEU A 268 20.70 -9.60 -11.28
N LEU A 269 19.66 -10.11 -11.94
CA LEU A 269 19.22 -9.62 -13.25
C LEU A 269 18.70 -8.18 -13.16
N LEU A 270 17.98 -7.85 -12.08
CA LEU A 270 17.47 -6.50 -11.83
C LEU A 270 18.53 -5.54 -11.27
N ASN A 271 19.39 -6.04 -10.39
CA ASN A 271 20.52 -5.29 -9.83
C ASN A 271 21.74 -6.21 -9.72
N PRO A 272 22.66 -6.15 -10.70
CA PRO A 272 23.88 -6.97 -10.71
C PRO A 272 24.80 -6.72 -9.51
N ASP A 273 24.64 -5.59 -8.82
CA ASP A 273 25.48 -5.14 -7.72
C ASP A 273 24.80 -5.34 -6.35
N ASN A 274 23.73 -6.13 -6.29
CA ASN A 274 23.13 -6.52 -5.02
C ASN A 274 24.04 -7.49 -4.26
N LYS A 275 24.92 -6.94 -3.39
CA LYS A 275 25.89 -7.71 -2.60
C LYS A 275 25.26 -8.83 -1.76
N TYR A 276 24.06 -8.61 -1.22
CA TYR A 276 23.37 -9.63 -0.42
C TYR A 276 22.97 -10.83 -1.27
N SER A 277 22.53 -10.59 -2.51
CA SER A 277 22.20 -11.66 -3.46
C SER A 277 23.45 -12.38 -3.95
N LEU A 278 24.54 -11.66 -4.22
CA LEU A 278 25.83 -12.26 -4.60
C LEU A 278 26.36 -13.18 -3.50
N ASP A 279 26.45 -12.68 -2.27
CA ASP A 279 26.97 -13.43 -1.12
C ASP A 279 26.11 -14.66 -0.80
N ASN A 280 24.79 -14.52 -0.78
CA ASN A 280 23.92 -15.66 -0.46
C ASN A 280 23.84 -16.69 -1.60
N LYS A 281 23.94 -16.26 -2.86
CA LYS A 281 24.07 -17.17 -4.01
C LYS A 281 25.39 -17.94 -3.93
N ALA A 282 26.49 -17.24 -3.64
CA ALA A 282 27.80 -17.84 -3.43
C ALA A 282 27.81 -18.82 -2.25
N PHE A 283 27.20 -18.45 -1.14
CA PHE A 283 27.03 -19.34 0.01
C PHE A 283 26.23 -20.59 -0.36
N THR A 284 25.18 -20.45 -1.17
CA THR A 284 24.41 -21.59 -1.68
C THR A 284 25.28 -22.49 -2.57
N PHE A 285 26.19 -21.94 -3.39
CA PHE A 285 27.17 -22.74 -4.12
C PHE A 285 28.16 -23.46 -3.20
N ASN A 286 28.60 -22.85 -2.09
CA ASN A 286 29.39 -23.55 -1.08
C ASN A 286 28.66 -24.77 -0.52
N LEU A 287 27.36 -24.65 -0.23
CA LEU A 287 26.54 -25.77 0.26
C LEU A 287 26.42 -26.90 -0.77
N LEU A 288 26.49 -26.56 -2.06
CA LEU A 288 26.48 -27.50 -3.18
C LEU A 288 27.88 -27.97 -3.59
N ASN A 289 28.93 -27.66 -2.80
CA ASN A 289 30.34 -27.97 -3.07
C ASN A 289 30.88 -27.38 -4.40
N ARG A 290 30.28 -26.29 -4.89
CA ARG A 290 30.71 -25.55 -6.10
C ARG A 290 31.59 -24.36 -5.70
N PHE A 291 32.74 -24.67 -5.11
CA PHE A 291 33.56 -23.68 -4.41
C PHE A 291 34.20 -22.63 -5.35
N GLU A 292 34.66 -23.03 -6.53
CA GLU A 292 35.27 -22.10 -7.50
C GLU A 292 34.27 -21.06 -7.98
N GLU A 293 33.02 -21.47 -8.23
CA GLU A 293 31.94 -20.56 -8.63
C GLU A 293 31.50 -19.64 -7.49
N ALA A 294 31.52 -20.16 -6.24
CA ALA A 294 31.27 -19.36 -5.06
C ALA A 294 32.32 -18.25 -4.89
N ILE A 295 33.60 -18.57 -5.07
CA ILE A 295 34.71 -17.61 -4.95
C ILE A 295 34.51 -16.41 -5.89
N LEU A 296 34.15 -16.65 -7.16
CA LEU A 296 33.91 -15.57 -8.14
C LEU A 296 32.80 -14.61 -7.69
N LEU A 297 31.73 -15.14 -7.10
CA LEU A 297 30.62 -14.32 -6.60
C LEU A 297 30.98 -13.59 -5.30
N PHE A 298 31.76 -14.21 -4.41
CA PHE A 298 32.28 -13.52 -3.23
C PHE A 298 33.27 -12.42 -3.59
N ASP A 299 34.13 -12.63 -4.59
CA ASP A 299 35.04 -11.62 -5.12
C ASP A 299 34.25 -10.40 -5.59
N LYS A 300 33.20 -10.61 -6.40
CA LYS A 300 32.31 -9.52 -6.82
C LYS A 300 31.60 -8.84 -5.66
N SER A 301 31.12 -9.59 -4.66
CA SER A 301 30.50 -9.03 -3.45
C SER A 301 31.47 -8.12 -2.68
N ILE A 302 32.73 -8.54 -2.58
CA ILE A 302 33.82 -7.79 -1.94
C ILE A 302 34.20 -6.55 -2.74
N GLU A 303 34.24 -6.61 -4.08
CA GLU A 303 34.46 -5.44 -4.92
C GLU A 303 33.37 -4.37 -4.74
N ILE A 304 32.13 -4.79 -4.48
CA ILE A 304 31.00 -3.88 -4.21
C ILE A 304 31.06 -3.30 -2.80
N ASP A 305 31.43 -4.11 -1.81
CA ASP A 305 31.60 -3.68 -0.42
C ASP A 305 32.75 -4.41 0.27
N GLU A 306 33.92 -3.77 0.27
CA GLU A 306 35.15 -4.26 0.91
C GLU A 306 35.02 -4.42 2.43
N LYS A 307 33.96 -3.88 3.05
CA LYS A 307 33.70 -4.01 4.49
C LYS A 307 32.72 -5.13 4.82
N TYR A 308 32.25 -5.88 3.82
CA TYR A 308 31.28 -6.95 4.06
C TYR A 308 31.96 -8.24 4.55
N ALA A 309 32.14 -8.32 5.87
CA ALA A 309 32.87 -9.40 6.55
C ALA A 309 32.40 -10.82 6.18
N TYR A 310 31.09 -11.03 6.00
CA TYR A 310 30.53 -12.33 5.62
C TYR A 310 31.13 -12.90 4.34
N SER A 311 31.36 -12.07 3.31
CA SER A 311 31.93 -12.53 2.05
C SER A 311 33.37 -13.02 2.20
N TYR A 312 34.19 -12.35 3.03
CA TYR A 312 35.54 -12.84 3.32
C TYR A 312 35.53 -14.16 4.09
N SER A 313 34.70 -14.27 5.13
CA SER A 313 34.57 -15.50 5.91
C SER A 313 34.15 -16.71 5.07
N ASN A 314 33.17 -16.51 4.20
CA ASN A 314 32.63 -17.55 3.35
C ASN A 314 33.56 -17.88 2.18
N ARG A 315 34.22 -16.88 1.56
CA ARG A 315 35.24 -17.09 0.53
C ARG A 315 36.45 -17.83 1.09
N GLY A 316 36.85 -17.50 2.32
CA GLY A 316 37.95 -18.17 3.00
C GLY A 316 37.69 -19.67 3.17
N LEU A 317 36.47 -20.04 3.57
CA LEU A 317 36.05 -21.45 3.60
C LEU A 317 36.09 -22.10 2.21
N SER A 318 35.59 -21.42 1.17
CA SER A 318 35.66 -21.93 -0.21
C SER A 318 37.10 -22.19 -0.66
N LYS A 319 38.02 -21.25 -0.39
CA LYS A 319 39.45 -21.36 -0.70
C LYS A 319 40.11 -22.53 0.01
N ILE A 320 39.82 -22.71 1.31
CA ILE A 320 40.30 -23.87 2.09
C ILE A 320 39.82 -25.17 1.45
N LYS A 321 38.54 -25.27 1.06
CA LYS A 321 37.96 -26.48 0.46
C LYS A 321 38.57 -26.86 -0.90
N ILE A 322 39.12 -25.89 -1.64
CA ILE A 322 39.87 -26.14 -2.89
C ILE A 322 41.39 -26.25 -2.68
N GLY A 323 41.86 -26.33 -1.44
CA GLY A 323 43.26 -26.53 -1.07
C GLY A 323 44.11 -25.26 -0.97
N LYS A 324 43.54 -24.07 -1.18
CA LYS A 324 44.20 -22.78 -0.97
C LYS A 324 44.10 -22.35 0.49
N ILE A 325 44.72 -23.13 1.38
CA ILE A 325 44.52 -23.02 2.82
C ILE A 325 45.01 -21.67 3.36
N GLU A 326 46.21 -21.24 2.98
CA GLU A 326 46.81 -19.99 3.46
C GLU A 326 45.97 -18.78 3.06
N GLU A 327 45.61 -18.67 1.77
CA GLU A 327 44.75 -17.58 1.26
C GLU A 327 43.37 -17.59 1.96
N GLY A 328 42.83 -18.76 2.27
CA GLY A 328 41.53 -18.87 2.93
C GLY A 328 41.56 -18.47 4.40
N LEU A 329 42.64 -18.80 5.12
CA LEU A 329 42.84 -18.35 6.50
C LEU A 329 43.12 -16.85 6.57
N GLU A 330 43.83 -16.28 5.59
CA GLU A 330 44.00 -14.83 5.46
C GLU A 330 42.65 -14.11 5.31
N ASP A 331 41.76 -14.63 4.46
CA ASP A 331 40.41 -14.08 4.29
C ASP A 331 39.60 -14.14 5.60
N ILE A 332 39.62 -15.27 6.31
CA ILE A 332 38.90 -15.40 7.59
C ILE A 332 39.49 -14.42 8.64
N ASN A 333 40.81 -14.28 8.69
CA ASN A 333 41.47 -13.31 9.57
C ASN A 333 41.13 -11.86 9.21
N TYR A 334 40.97 -11.55 7.92
CA TYR A 334 40.51 -10.24 7.48
C TYR A 334 39.06 -9.99 7.89
N SER A 335 38.18 -10.99 7.76
CA SER A 335 36.81 -10.93 8.27
C SER A 335 36.77 -10.65 9.77
N PHE A 336 37.64 -11.25 10.57
CA PHE A 336 37.76 -10.92 12.01
C PHE A 336 38.14 -9.47 12.28
N LYS A 337 39.02 -8.87 11.46
CA LYS A 337 39.38 -7.45 11.58
C LYS A 337 38.22 -6.53 11.25
N LEU A 338 37.33 -6.94 10.34
CA LEU A 338 36.15 -6.18 9.96
C LEU A 338 35.01 -6.32 10.98
N ASP A 339 34.74 -7.54 11.44
CA ASP A 339 33.71 -7.84 12.44
C ASP A 339 34.13 -9.04 13.30
N GLU A 340 34.57 -8.74 14.52
CA GLU A 340 34.95 -9.74 15.52
C GLU A 340 33.76 -10.60 16.00
N LYS A 341 32.53 -10.11 15.82
CA LYS A 341 31.31 -10.81 16.25
C LYS A 341 30.66 -11.64 15.15
N ASN A 342 31.24 -11.65 13.95
CA ASN A 342 30.75 -12.49 12.87
C ASN A 342 30.94 -13.98 13.21
N SER A 343 29.84 -14.64 13.58
CA SER A 343 29.81 -16.06 13.97
C SER A 343 30.32 -16.99 12.86
N TYR A 344 30.20 -16.59 11.59
CA TYR A 344 30.66 -17.39 10.46
C TYR A 344 32.18 -17.55 10.45
N ASN A 345 32.95 -16.62 11.05
CA ASN A 345 34.40 -16.76 11.16
C ASN A 345 34.79 -17.99 11.98
N TYR A 346 34.17 -18.12 13.16
CA TYR A 346 34.36 -19.28 14.04
C TYR A 346 33.80 -20.55 13.41
N ARG A 347 32.65 -20.48 12.72
CA ARG A 347 32.11 -21.63 11.99
C ARG A 347 33.05 -22.10 10.88
N SER A 348 33.60 -21.20 10.08
CA SER A 348 34.52 -21.53 8.98
C SER A 348 35.82 -22.15 9.52
N LEU A 349 36.40 -21.60 10.59
CA LEU A 349 37.55 -22.22 11.26
C LEU A 349 37.19 -23.58 11.86
N GLY A 350 36.03 -23.71 12.50
CA GLY A 350 35.56 -24.97 13.07
C GLY A 350 35.45 -26.06 12.00
N ILE A 351 34.91 -25.74 10.82
CA ILE A 351 34.86 -26.66 9.67
C ILE A 351 36.27 -27.04 9.22
N TYR A 352 37.20 -26.09 9.15
CA TYR A 352 38.58 -26.36 8.80
C TYR A 352 39.28 -27.32 9.78
N TYR A 353 39.12 -27.12 11.10
CA TYR A 353 39.68 -28.02 12.11
C TYR A 353 38.97 -29.38 12.14
N LEU A 354 37.67 -29.41 11.86
CA LEU A 354 36.91 -30.64 11.69
C LEU A 354 37.47 -31.47 10.53
N ASP A 355 37.73 -30.85 9.38
CA ASP A 355 38.33 -31.52 8.21
C ASP A 355 39.73 -32.07 8.49
N LYS A 356 40.47 -31.46 9.43
CA LYS A 356 41.77 -31.94 9.91
C LYS A 356 41.69 -33.08 10.93
N GLY A 357 40.50 -33.40 11.44
CA GLY A 357 40.31 -34.35 12.54
C GLY A 357 40.65 -33.79 13.92
N GLU A 358 40.79 -32.47 14.05
CA GLU A 358 41.06 -31.78 15.32
C GLU A 358 39.73 -31.47 16.05
N TYR A 359 39.00 -32.53 16.42
CA TYR A 359 37.60 -32.45 16.87
C TYR A 359 37.35 -31.56 18.10
N PHE A 360 38.25 -31.59 19.09
CA PHE A 360 38.13 -30.74 20.29
C PHE A 360 38.18 -29.24 19.93
N GLN A 361 39.12 -28.83 19.08
CA GLN A 361 39.25 -27.44 18.66
C GLN A 361 38.05 -27.02 17.78
N ALA A 362 37.61 -27.89 16.87
CA ALA A 362 36.43 -27.66 16.07
C ALA A 362 35.18 -27.43 16.94
N LEU A 363 34.99 -28.24 17.98
CA LEU A 363 33.86 -28.13 18.89
C LEU A 363 33.86 -26.80 19.67
N GLU A 364 35.01 -26.35 20.19
CA GLU A 364 35.13 -25.06 20.87
C GLU A 364 34.75 -23.90 19.93
N LEU A 365 35.21 -23.94 18.68
CA LEU A 365 34.90 -22.93 17.68
C LEU A 365 33.41 -22.93 17.31
N PHE A 366 32.79 -24.11 17.16
CA PHE A 366 31.35 -24.18 16.89
C PHE A 366 30.50 -23.68 18.06
N GLN A 367 30.90 -24.00 19.30
CA GLN A 367 30.25 -23.44 20.48
C GLN A 367 30.37 -21.92 20.48
N LYS A 368 31.55 -21.39 20.13
CA LYS A 368 31.75 -19.94 20.06
C LYS A 368 30.89 -19.27 18.99
N ALA A 369 30.78 -19.87 17.81
CA ALA A 369 29.89 -19.39 16.75
C ALA A 369 28.43 -19.35 17.23
N LYS A 370 27.98 -20.39 17.95
CA LYS A 370 26.62 -20.47 18.50
C LYS A 370 26.35 -19.43 19.60
N GLU A 371 27.33 -19.17 20.45
CA GLU A 371 27.25 -18.10 21.47
C GLU A 371 27.06 -16.72 20.83
N LEU A 372 27.74 -16.45 19.72
CA LEU A 372 27.64 -15.17 19.01
C LEU A 372 26.33 -15.04 18.23
N ASP A 373 25.94 -16.09 17.52
CA ASP A 373 24.67 -16.14 16.81
C ASP A 373 24.14 -17.57 16.73
N ASN A 374 23.08 -17.83 17.50
CA ASN A 374 22.39 -19.11 17.53
C ASN A 374 21.65 -19.44 16.20
N SER A 375 21.52 -18.48 15.28
CA SER A 375 20.93 -18.67 13.95
C SER A 375 21.93 -18.97 12.85
N THR A 376 23.22 -19.07 13.20
CA THR A 376 24.30 -19.47 12.29
C THR A 376 23.97 -20.80 11.61
N TYR A 377 24.11 -20.86 10.28
CA TYR A 377 23.65 -22.01 9.50
C TYR A 377 24.29 -23.34 9.93
N MET A 378 23.45 -24.35 10.17
CA MET A 378 23.79 -25.71 10.63
C MET A 378 24.58 -25.81 11.94
N ILE A 379 24.66 -24.74 12.75
CA ILE A 379 25.59 -24.73 13.88
C ILE A 379 25.30 -25.84 14.92
N ASP A 380 24.02 -26.10 15.20
CA ASP A 380 23.62 -27.18 16.10
C ASP A 380 24.03 -28.55 15.58
N LYS A 381 23.83 -28.79 14.28
CA LYS A 381 24.22 -30.05 13.64
C LYS A 381 25.73 -30.24 13.67
N LEU A 382 26.50 -29.20 13.33
CA LEU A 382 27.97 -29.25 13.37
C LEU A 382 28.49 -29.59 14.77
N ILE A 383 27.87 -29.04 15.83
CA ILE A 383 28.22 -29.36 17.22
C ILE A 383 27.91 -30.83 17.55
N VAL A 384 26.75 -31.34 17.14
CA VAL A 384 26.36 -32.74 17.38
C VAL A 384 27.29 -33.69 16.65
N ASP A 385 27.45 -33.50 15.34
CA ASP A 385 28.29 -34.36 14.49
C ASP A 385 29.74 -34.39 15.02
N THR A 386 30.30 -33.25 15.44
CA THR A 386 31.68 -33.19 15.99
C THR A 386 31.82 -33.94 17.31
N LYS A 387 30.80 -33.94 18.17
CA LYS A 387 30.83 -34.66 19.45
C LYS A 387 30.82 -36.17 19.29
N GLU A 388 30.29 -36.70 18.20
CA GLU A 388 30.28 -38.15 17.94
C GLU A 388 31.68 -38.70 17.65
N HIS A 389 32.65 -37.83 17.36
CA HIS A 389 34.04 -38.16 17.07
C HIS A 389 35.02 -37.97 18.25
N ILE A 390 34.51 -37.51 19.41
CA ILE A 390 35.27 -37.29 20.65
C ILE A 390 34.90 -38.39 21.66
#